data_AF-A0A176S450-F1
#
_entry.id   AF-A0A176S450-F1
#
_cell.length_a   1.000
_cell.length_b   1.000
_cell.length_c   1.000
_cell.angle_alpha   90.00
_cell.angle_beta   90.00
_cell.angle_gamma   90.00
#
_symmetry.space_group_name_H-M   'P 1'
#
loop_
_entity.id
_entity.type
_entity.pdbx_description
1 polymer ?
#
loop_
_entity_poly.entity_id
_entity_poly.type
_entity_poly.pdbx_seq_one_letter_code
_entity_poly.pdbx_strand_id
1 'polypeptide(L)'
;MRFKMVKMIRRGLAIFLLTLVSLLLVTCNARLYNRVPERGITAEEMLAQLQFLRSELESGMGEKMQQLFPEGYFFSYMLYGLSWVNVGLQESTTQAQALAEARWAYTQVDSHIGRAGFPQNLEPPYGMFYNAWRNYLLLGILLLQSTEERSADEWASFSRQTKTLSTAFSNSPTPFLASYTHQSWPVDALPALVSLRGYTHLSGDDRFEAVIERWLAQSLVLLDPETSLIPHRTDYRNGAMLEGARATSQTLILRFLAELDPELAQSHYEKFRQTYVVTRLGLPGVLEFPPHRPNAIKLSRLIP
;
A
#
# COMPACT_ATOMS: atom_id res chain seq x y z
N MET A 1 25.04 -33.06 49.76
CA MET A 1 24.13 -33.82 48.88
C MET A 1 22.99 -32.96 48.28
N ARG A 2 22.25 -32.17 49.08
CA ARG A 2 21.15 -31.29 48.62
C ARG A 2 21.50 -30.32 47.48
N PHE A 3 22.69 -29.71 47.48
CA PHE A 3 23.10 -28.75 46.45
C PHE A 3 23.27 -29.36 45.04
N LYS A 4 23.79 -30.60 44.96
CA LYS A 4 23.92 -31.34 43.69
C LYS A 4 22.55 -31.71 43.11
N MET A 5 21.61 -32.10 43.97
CA MET A 5 20.24 -32.49 43.58
C MET A 5 19.45 -31.29 43.02
N VAL A 6 19.50 -30.12 43.66
CA VAL A 6 18.87 -28.88 43.14
C VAL A 6 19.45 -28.47 41.80
N LYS A 7 20.77 -28.59 41.61
CA LYS A 7 21.44 -28.29 40.33
C LYS A 7 21.02 -29.27 39.22
N MET A 8 20.78 -30.53 39.56
CA MET A 8 20.33 -31.56 38.63
C MET A 8 18.87 -31.34 38.19
N ILE A 9 17.98 -31.01 39.15
CA ILE A 9 16.57 -30.67 38.87
C ILE A 9 16.48 -29.42 37.99
N ARG A 10 17.25 -28.36 38.30
CA ARG A 10 17.28 -27.13 37.47
C ARG A 10 17.76 -27.40 36.04
N ARG A 11 18.76 -28.26 35.88
CA ARG A 11 19.23 -28.68 34.55
C ARG A 11 18.18 -29.48 33.79
N GLY A 12 17.51 -30.42 34.45
CA GLY A 12 16.41 -31.20 33.85
C GLY A 12 15.26 -30.30 33.39
N LEU A 13 14.85 -29.35 34.24
CA LEU A 13 13.80 -28.38 33.91
C LEU A 13 14.21 -27.46 32.74
N ALA A 14 15.45 -26.97 32.72
CA ALA A 14 15.95 -26.14 31.63
C ALA A 14 15.99 -26.89 30.29
N ILE A 15 16.45 -28.15 30.30
CA ILE A 15 16.44 -29.00 29.11
C ILE A 15 15.01 -29.24 28.63
N PHE A 16 14.09 -29.58 29.54
CA PHE A 16 12.68 -29.78 29.21
C PHE A 16 12.04 -28.54 28.57
N LEU A 17 12.25 -27.35 29.15
CA LEU A 17 11.76 -26.09 28.61
C LEU A 17 12.36 -25.79 27.23
N LEU A 18 13.67 -26.00 27.04
CA LEU A 18 14.33 -25.82 25.75
C LEU A 18 13.75 -26.77 24.71
N THR A 19 13.55 -28.05 25.04
CA THR A 19 12.92 -29.02 24.14
C THR A 19 11.51 -28.59 23.77
N LEU A 20 10.70 -28.11 24.71
CA LEU A 20 9.34 -27.63 24.44
C LEU A 20 9.35 -26.42 23.49
N VAL A 21 10.23 -25.45 23.73
CA VAL A 21 10.40 -24.27 22.87
C VAL A 21 10.90 -24.67 21.49
N SER A 22 11.88 -25.57 21.39
CA SER A 22 12.36 -26.09 20.11
C SER A 22 11.25 -26.83 19.35
N LEU A 23 10.44 -27.64 20.03
CA LEU A 23 9.33 -28.36 19.41
C LEU A 23 8.24 -27.39 18.92
N LEU A 24 7.94 -26.34 19.70
CA LEU A 24 7.04 -25.26 19.30
C LEU A 24 7.59 -24.52 18.06
N LEU A 25 8.87 -24.12 18.07
CA LEU A 25 9.50 -23.43 16.96
C LEU A 25 9.53 -24.29 15.69
N VAL A 26 9.85 -25.58 15.81
CA VAL A 26 9.81 -26.54 14.69
C VAL A 26 8.38 -26.71 14.19
N THR A 27 7.38 -26.81 15.08
CA THR A 27 5.98 -26.95 14.69
C THR A 27 5.45 -25.69 14.01
N CYS A 28 5.77 -24.51 14.53
CA CYS A 28 5.44 -23.23 13.92
C CYS A 28 6.11 -23.08 12.56
N ASN A 29 7.40 -23.40 12.44
CA ASN A 29 8.11 -23.40 11.15
C ASN A 29 7.50 -24.39 10.15
N ALA A 30 7.27 -25.64 10.56
CA ALA A 30 6.67 -26.65 9.70
C ALA A 30 5.25 -26.25 9.28
N ARG A 31 4.44 -25.68 10.18
CA ARG A 31 3.12 -25.16 9.81
C ARG A 31 3.20 -23.94 8.91
N LEU A 32 4.15 -23.03 9.12
CA LEU A 32 4.29 -21.83 8.28
C LEU A 32 4.76 -22.21 6.87
N TYR A 33 5.76 -23.09 6.74
CA TYR A 33 6.27 -23.54 5.45
C TYR A 33 5.32 -24.52 4.73
N ASN A 34 4.64 -25.41 5.46
CA ASN A 34 3.69 -26.37 4.86
C ASN A 34 2.28 -25.78 4.70
N ARG A 35 2.00 -24.60 5.28
CA ARG A 35 0.74 -23.86 5.12
C ARG A 35 0.96 -22.43 4.61
N VAL A 36 2.03 -22.15 3.86
CA VAL A 36 1.84 -21.26 2.72
C VAL A 36 1.02 -22.12 1.79
N PRO A 37 -0.30 -21.94 1.71
CA PRO A 37 -1.09 -22.89 0.97
C PRO A 37 -0.64 -22.76 -0.50
N GLU A 38 -0.23 -23.86 -1.12
CA GLU A 38 -0.06 -23.91 -2.59
C GLU A 38 -1.36 -23.45 -3.28
N ARG A 39 -2.49 -23.62 -2.57
CA ARG A 39 -3.79 -23.06 -2.88
C ARG A 39 -3.89 -21.63 -2.34
N GLY A 40 -4.00 -20.62 -3.20
CA GLY A 40 -4.39 -19.27 -2.75
C GLY A 40 -5.71 -19.28 -1.96
N ILE A 41 -6.05 -18.14 -1.34
CA ILE A 41 -7.37 -17.92 -0.72
C ILE A 41 -8.44 -18.25 -1.76
N THR A 42 -9.42 -19.07 -1.39
CA THR A 42 -10.52 -19.39 -2.31
C THR A 42 -11.43 -18.17 -2.51
N ALA A 43 -12.13 -18.12 -3.63
CA ALA A 43 -13.12 -17.07 -3.89
C ALA A 43 -14.19 -16.98 -2.80
N GLU A 44 -14.65 -18.13 -2.30
CA GLU A 44 -15.63 -18.22 -1.21
C GLU A 44 -15.10 -17.60 0.09
N GLU A 45 -13.86 -17.92 0.49
CA GLU A 45 -13.23 -17.33 1.67
C GLU A 45 -13.04 -15.81 1.52
N MET A 46 -12.66 -15.35 0.33
CA MET A 46 -12.53 -13.93 0.03
C MET A 46 -13.88 -13.21 0.15
N LEU A 47 -14.93 -13.77 -0.45
CA LEU A 47 -16.29 -13.21 -0.39
C LEU A 47 -16.83 -13.18 1.03
N ALA A 48 -16.60 -14.23 1.82
CA ALA A 48 -17.00 -14.26 3.23
C ALA A 48 -16.29 -13.16 4.04
N GLN A 49 -15.00 -12.94 3.80
CA GLN A 49 -14.25 -11.85 4.43
C GLN A 49 -14.78 -10.48 4.02
N LEU A 50 -15.11 -10.28 2.74
CA LEU A 50 -15.68 -9.01 2.26
C LEU A 50 -17.07 -8.75 2.84
N GLN A 51 -17.91 -9.77 2.98
CA GLN A 51 -19.22 -9.66 3.64
C GLN A 51 -19.09 -9.29 5.12
N PHE A 52 -18.12 -9.88 5.83
CA PHE A 52 -17.82 -9.48 7.20
C PHE A 52 -17.37 -8.01 7.27
N LEU A 53 -16.43 -7.60 6.42
CA LEU A 53 -15.95 -6.22 6.38
C LEU A 53 -17.06 -5.22 6.04
N ARG A 54 -17.99 -5.59 5.16
CA ARG A 54 -19.17 -4.78 4.84
C ARG A 54 -19.98 -4.47 6.11
N SER A 55 -20.31 -5.51 6.88
CA SER A 55 -21.03 -5.40 8.15
C SER A 55 -20.30 -4.51 9.16
N GLU A 56 -18.98 -4.67 9.30
CA GLU A 56 -18.18 -3.85 10.22
C GLU A 56 -18.13 -2.38 9.79
N LEU A 57 -17.98 -2.10 8.50
CA LEU A 57 -17.98 -0.73 7.96
C LEU A 57 -19.33 -0.05 8.19
N GLU A 58 -20.45 -0.74 7.92
CA GLU A 58 -21.79 -0.22 8.22
C GLU A 58 -22.01 0.03 9.72
N SER A 59 -21.32 -0.74 10.57
CA SER A 59 -21.34 -0.61 12.03
C SER A 59 -20.34 0.43 12.57
N GLY A 60 -19.81 1.29 11.71
CA GLY A 60 -18.95 2.42 12.07
C GLY A 60 -17.48 2.05 12.27
N MET A 61 -16.98 0.97 11.66
CA MET A 61 -15.55 0.61 11.73
C MET A 61 -14.66 1.73 11.17
N GLY A 62 -15.06 2.42 10.09
CA GLY A 62 -14.25 3.49 9.50
C GLY A 62 -13.93 4.59 10.51
N GLU A 63 -14.93 5.05 11.25
CA GLU A 63 -14.82 6.08 12.28
C GLU A 63 -13.98 5.60 13.46
N LYS A 64 -14.12 4.34 13.87
CA LYS A 64 -13.28 3.74 14.91
C LYS A 64 -11.82 3.69 14.47
N MET A 65 -11.55 3.27 13.23
CA MET A 65 -10.20 3.22 12.67
C MET A 65 -9.58 4.61 12.55
N GLN A 66 -10.37 5.63 12.24
CA GLN A 66 -9.92 7.03 12.21
C GLN A 66 -9.35 7.51 13.55
N GLN A 67 -9.82 6.96 14.68
CA GLN A 67 -9.28 7.29 16.00
C GLN A 67 -7.96 6.59 16.29
N LEU A 68 -7.64 5.51 15.57
CA LEU A 68 -6.40 4.74 15.73
C LEU A 68 -5.30 5.19 14.77
N PHE A 69 -5.69 5.71 13.61
CA PHE A 69 -4.78 6.08 12.54
C PHE A 69 -5.29 7.30 11.76
N PRO A 70 -4.43 8.28 11.38
CA PRO A 70 -4.89 9.54 10.76
C PRO A 70 -5.65 9.38 9.44
N GLU A 71 -5.45 8.28 8.72
CA GLU A 71 -6.20 7.93 7.50
C GLU A 71 -7.07 6.68 7.69
N GLY A 72 -7.40 6.32 8.94
CA GLY A 72 -8.05 5.06 9.26
C GLY A 72 -9.42 4.89 8.60
N TYR A 73 -10.25 5.95 8.57
CA TYR A 73 -11.52 5.91 7.83
C TYR A 73 -11.26 5.70 6.34
N PHE A 74 -10.39 6.53 5.76
CA PHE A 74 -10.08 6.52 4.34
C PHE A 74 -9.58 5.15 3.88
N PHE A 75 -8.57 4.59 4.54
CA PHE A 75 -8.01 3.30 4.18
C PHE A 75 -9.00 2.14 4.33
N SER A 76 -9.88 2.19 5.34
CA SER A 76 -10.88 1.15 5.56
C SER A 76 -11.81 0.99 4.35
N TYR A 77 -12.33 2.10 3.83
CA TYR A 77 -13.18 2.08 2.64
C TYR A 77 -12.37 1.88 1.36
N MET A 78 -11.19 2.51 1.23
CA MET A 78 -10.36 2.42 0.04
C MET A 78 -9.92 0.97 -0.24
N LEU A 79 -9.38 0.28 0.76
CA LEU A 79 -8.92 -1.11 0.61
C LEU A 79 -10.09 -2.07 0.43
N TYR A 80 -11.23 -1.82 1.08
CA TYR A 80 -12.46 -2.58 0.84
C TYR A 80 -12.93 -2.47 -0.61
N GLY A 81 -13.04 -1.25 -1.13
CA GLY A 81 -13.47 -1.00 -2.52
C GLY A 81 -12.51 -1.61 -3.54
N LEU A 82 -11.20 -1.44 -3.36
CA LEU A 82 -10.19 -2.04 -4.24
C LEU A 82 -10.17 -3.58 -4.18
N SER A 83 -10.48 -4.16 -3.02
CA SER A 83 -10.62 -5.62 -2.90
C SER A 83 -11.79 -6.14 -3.72
N TRP A 84 -12.94 -5.44 -3.70
CA TRP A 84 -14.07 -5.75 -4.57
C TRP A 84 -13.74 -5.58 -6.05
N VAL A 85 -13.00 -4.53 -6.43
CA VAL A 85 -12.51 -4.37 -7.81
C VAL A 85 -11.72 -5.61 -8.25
N ASN A 86 -10.77 -6.08 -7.44
CA ASN A 86 -9.98 -7.26 -7.79
C ASN A 86 -10.83 -8.52 -7.94
N VAL A 87 -11.82 -8.73 -7.06
CA VAL A 87 -12.75 -9.87 -7.14
C VAL A 87 -13.58 -9.80 -8.43
N GLY A 88 -14.18 -8.64 -8.72
CA GLY A 88 -15.03 -8.48 -9.91
C GLY A 88 -14.27 -8.57 -11.24
N LEU A 89 -12.98 -8.23 -11.26
CA LEU A 89 -12.12 -8.40 -12.45
C LEU A 89 -11.70 -9.86 -12.67
N GLN A 90 -11.68 -10.69 -11.64
CA GLN A 90 -11.33 -12.12 -11.74
C GLN A 90 -12.55 -13.00 -12.00
N GLU A 91 -13.72 -12.63 -11.47
CA GLU A 91 -14.92 -13.46 -11.50
C GLU A 91 -16.14 -12.71 -12.05
N SER A 92 -16.51 -13.02 -13.30
CA SER A 92 -17.64 -12.36 -13.99
C SER A 92 -18.98 -12.48 -13.26
N THR A 93 -19.22 -13.56 -12.52
CA THR A 93 -20.46 -13.78 -11.75
C THR A 93 -20.62 -12.81 -10.59
N THR A 94 -19.53 -12.21 -10.10
CA THR A 94 -19.55 -11.25 -8.98
C THR A 94 -19.42 -9.80 -9.44
N GLN A 95 -19.20 -9.55 -10.74
CA GLN A 95 -18.88 -8.23 -11.30
C GLN A 95 -19.91 -7.15 -10.93
N ALA A 96 -21.21 -7.46 -11.00
CA ALA A 96 -22.26 -6.51 -10.66
C ALA A 96 -22.24 -6.11 -9.18
N GLN A 97 -22.01 -7.08 -8.29
CA GLN A 97 -21.87 -6.83 -6.85
C GLN A 97 -20.58 -6.05 -6.56
N ALA A 98 -19.46 -6.47 -7.16
CA ALA A 98 -18.18 -5.78 -7.04
C ALA A 98 -18.29 -4.30 -7.45
N LEU A 99 -18.98 -4.02 -8.55
CA LEU A 99 -19.22 -2.66 -9.02
C LEU A 99 -20.05 -1.85 -8.02
N ALA A 100 -21.12 -2.43 -7.48
CA ALA A 100 -21.96 -1.76 -6.48
C ALA A 100 -21.19 -1.46 -5.18
N GLU A 101 -20.41 -2.42 -4.69
CA GLU A 101 -19.62 -2.28 -3.46
C GLU A 101 -18.46 -1.30 -3.63
N ALA A 102 -17.75 -1.33 -4.77
CA ALA A 102 -16.70 -0.37 -5.08
C ALA A 102 -17.26 1.06 -5.18
N ARG A 103 -18.43 1.26 -5.81
CA ARG A 103 -19.12 2.56 -5.86
C ARG A 103 -19.56 3.05 -4.48
N TRP A 104 -20.08 2.16 -3.64
CA TRP A 104 -20.40 2.51 -2.27
C TRP A 104 -19.17 2.97 -1.50
N ALA A 105 -18.06 2.21 -1.57
CA ALA A 105 -16.80 2.57 -0.93
C ALA A 105 -16.27 3.93 -1.43
N TYR A 106 -16.33 4.15 -2.74
CA TYR A 106 -15.96 5.42 -3.36
C TYR A 106 -16.80 6.59 -2.83
N THR A 107 -18.10 6.39 -2.62
CA THR A 107 -19.00 7.41 -2.04
C THR A 107 -18.62 7.76 -0.60
N GLN A 108 -18.19 6.77 0.19
CA GLN A 108 -17.73 6.98 1.57
C GLN A 108 -16.40 7.75 1.60
N VAL A 109 -15.45 7.34 0.76
CA VAL A 109 -14.17 8.05 0.57
C VAL A 109 -14.40 9.50 0.15
N ASP A 110 -15.38 9.74 -0.74
CA ASP A 110 -15.65 11.07 -1.28
C ASP A 110 -16.51 11.97 -0.38
N SER A 111 -16.98 11.44 0.74
CA SER A 111 -17.81 12.15 1.70
C SER A 111 -17.04 13.25 2.44
N HIS A 112 -17.78 14.12 3.14
CA HIS A 112 -17.17 15.11 4.02
C HIS A 112 -16.27 14.47 5.09
N ILE A 113 -16.67 13.30 5.63
CA ILE A 113 -15.89 12.57 6.64
C ILE A 113 -14.62 12.00 6.00
N GLY A 114 -14.73 11.37 4.83
CA GLY A 114 -13.59 10.80 4.10
C GLY A 114 -12.53 11.84 3.71
N ARG A 115 -12.94 13.10 3.52
CA ARG A 115 -12.04 14.22 3.21
C ARG A 115 -11.48 14.96 4.42
N ALA A 116 -12.07 14.78 5.60
CA ALA A 116 -11.82 15.64 6.77
C ALA A 116 -10.34 15.64 7.23
N GLY A 117 -9.62 14.54 7.05
CA GLY A 117 -8.20 14.41 7.41
C GLY A 117 -7.24 15.06 6.41
N PHE A 118 -7.71 15.52 5.25
CA PHE A 118 -6.86 15.96 4.15
C PHE A 118 -6.90 17.48 3.95
N PRO A 119 -5.76 18.18 3.87
CA PRO A 119 -5.76 19.64 3.76
C PRO A 119 -6.21 20.12 2.38
N GLN A 120 -7.29 20.92 2.33
CA GLN A 120 -7.85 21.44 1.08
C GLN A 120 -6.92 22.45 0.36
N ASN A 121 -6.00 23.09 1.09
CA ASN A 121 -5.11 24.13 0.56
C ASN A 121 -3.85 23.62 -0.16
N LEU A 122 -3.79 22.31 -0.45
CA LEU A 122 -2.72 21.71 -1.22
C LEU A 122 -3.00 21.79 -2.73
N GLU A 123 -2.00 21.45 -3.53
CA GLU A 123 -2.12 21.34 -4.98
C GLU A 123 -1.70 19.92 -5.43
N PRO A 124 -2.64 19.07 -5.86
CA PRO A 124 -4.08 19.30 -5.92
C PRO A 124 -4.73 19.42 -4.53
N PRO A 125 -5.93 20.04 -4.40
CA PRO A 125 -6.66 20.12 -3.14
C PRO A 125 -6.81 18.75 -2.48
N TYR A 126 -6.61 18.66 -1.17
CA TYR A 126 -6.54 17.40 -0.39
C TYR A 126 -5.24 16.58 -0.56
N GLY A 127 -4.29 17.07 -1.35
CA GLY A 127 -2.94 16.49 -1.46
C GLY A 127 -2.87 15.25 -2.34
N MET A 128 -1.63 14.83 -2.64
CA MET A 128 -1.38 13.72 -3.56
C MET A 128 -2.01 12.40 -3.08
N PHE A 129 -1.82 12.03 -1.81
CA PHE A 129 -2.36 10.79 -1.24
C PHE A 129 -3.87 10.62 -1.51
N TYR A 130 -4.69 11.57 -1.09
CA TYR A 130 -6.15 11.48 -1.26
C TYR A 130 -6.54 11.33 -2.73
N ASN A 131 -6.00 12.21 -3.59
CA ASN A 131 -6.38 12.26 -5.00
C ASN A 131 -5.89 11.02 -5.77
N ALA A 132 -4.68 10.54 -5.49
CA ALA A 132 -4.10 9.38 -6.14
C ALA A 132 -4.92 8.12 -5.87
N TRP A 133 -5.17 7.81 -4.59
CA TRP A 133 -5.92 6.63 -4.19
C TRP A 133 -7.38 6.69 -4.64
N ARG A 134 -8.03 7.86 -4.51
CA ARG A 134 -9.41 8.04 -4.97
C ARG A 134 -9.54 7.84 -6.48
N ASN A 135 -8.64 8.42 -7.28
CA ASN A 135 -8.69 8.26 -8.72
C ASN A 135 -8.33 6.82 -9.15
N TYR A 136 -7.49 6.12 -8.39
CA TYR A 136 -7.18 4.71 -8.61
C TYR A 136 -8.38 3.80 -8.36
N LEU A 137 -9.17 4.06 -7.30
CA LEU A 137 -10.44 3.34 -7.09
C LEU A 137 -11.45 3.64 -8.21
N LEU A 138 -11.51 4.89 -8.69
CA LEU A 138 -12.37 5.24 -9.82
C LEU A 138 -11.95 4.54 -11.12
N LEU A 139 -10.64 4.40 -11.38
CA LEU A 139 -10.13 3.56 -12.46
C LEU A 139 -10.65 2.13 -12.31
N GLY A 140 -10.54 1.53 -11.12
CA GLY A 140 -11.05 0.19 -10.84
C GLY A 140 -12.54 0.03 -11.13
N ILE A 141 -13.36 1.01 -10.71
CA ILE A 141 -14.80 1.06 -11.01
C ILE A 141 -15.06 1.09 -12.52
N LEU A 142 -14.26 1.82 -13.29
CA LEU A 142 -14.40 1.90 -14.75
C LEU A 142 -13.92 0.62 -15.46
N LEU A 143 -12.91 -0.06 -14.92
CA LEU A 143 -12.43 -1.36 -15.44
C LEU A 143 -13.46 -2.48 -15.23
N LEU A 144 -14.29 -2.39 -14.19
CA LEU A 144 -15.40 -3.32 -13.98
C LEU A 144 -16.56 -3.12 -14.97
N GLN A 145 -16.58 -2.03 -15.73
CA GLN A 145 -17.67 -1.72 -16.67
C GLN A 145 -17.29 -2.12 -18.09
N SER A 146 -18.26 -2.70 -18.81
CA SER A 146 -18.15 -2.87 -20.26
C SER A 146 -18.02 -1.49 -20.94
N THR A 147 -17.47 -1.46 -22.15
CA THR A 147 -17.33 -0.20 -22.90
C THR A 147 -18.69 0.39 -23.27
N GLU A 148 -19.67 -0.47 -23.51
CA GLU A 148 -21.04 -0.13 -23.90
C GLU A 148 -21.88 0.42 -22.73
N GLU A 149 -21.62 -0.05 -21.50
CA GLU A 149 -22.38 0.32 -20.30
C GLU A 149 -21.62 1.32 -19.40
N ARG A 150 -20.47 1.81 -19.85
CA ARG A 150 -19.62 2.72 -19.08
C ARG A 150 -20.37 4.00 -18.75
N SER A 151 -20.46 4.31 -17.46
CA SER A 151 -21.08 5.53 -16.96
C SER A 151 -20.35 6.77 -17.48
N ALA A 152 -21.08 7.62 -18.20
CA ALA A 152 -20.56 8.87 -18.73
C ALA A 152 -20.09 9.83 -17.61
N ASP A 153 -20.78 9.84 -16.47
CA ASP A 153 -20.46 10.69 -15.34
C ASP A 153 -19.17 10.24 -14.63
N GLU A 154 -19.02 8.93 -14.43
CA GLU A 154 -17.80 8.36 -13.83
C GLU A 154 -16.61 8.56 -14.75
N TRP A 155 -16.79 8.36 -16.06
CA TRP A 155 -15.77 8.64 -17.08
C TRP A 155 -15.36 10.11 -17.09
N ALA A 156 -16.33 11.04 -17.07
CA ALA A 156 -16.05 12.47 -17.05
C ALA A 156 -15.33 12.88 -15.75
N SER A 157 -15.70 12.28 -14.62
CA SER A 157 -15.04 12.48 -13.32
C SER A 157 -13.59 12.00 -13.34
N PHE A 158 -13.36 10.79 -13.84
CA PHE A 158 -12.03 10.20 -13.97
C PHE A 158 -11.15 11.03 -14.91
N SER A 159 -11.65 11.34 -16.11
CA SER A 159 -10.93 12.14 -17.11
C SER A 159 -10.47 13.49 -16.55
N ARG A 160 -11.35 14.18 -15.82
CA ARG A 160 -11.04 15.47 -15.19
C ARG A 160 -9.99 15.32 -14.09
N GLN A 161 -10.13 14.33 -13.21
CA GLN A 161 -9.17 14.09 -12.13
C GLN A 161 -7.80 13.67 -12.65
N THR A 162 -7.74 12.77 -13.63
CA THR A 162 -6.49 12.36 -14.29
C THR A 162 -5.80 13.55 -14.93
N LYS A 163 -6.55 14.45 -15.58
CA LYS A 163 -6.01 15.71 -16.11
C LYS A 163 -5.46 16.60 -14.99
N THR A 164 -6.19 16.78 -13.89
CA THR A 164 -5.73 17.57 -12.73
C THR A 164 -4.43 16.99 -12.15
N LEU A 165 -4.36 15.68 -11.95
CA LEU A 165 -3.14 15.00 -11.48
C LEU A 165 -1.97 15.19 -12.45
N SER A 166 -2.21 15.00 -13.74
CA SER A 166 -1.20 15.23 -14.79
C SER A 166 -0.68 16.68 -14.81
N THR A 167 -1.58 17.67 -14.64
CA THR A 167 -1.18 19.08 -14.52
C THR A 167 -0.36 19.33 -13.26
N ALA A 168 -0.75 18.77 -12.12
CA ALA A 168 0.00 18.92 -10.87
C ALA A 168 1.43 18.35 -11.00
N PHE A 169 1.58 17.15 -11.57
CA PHE A 169 2.90 16.62 -11.91
C PHE A 169 3.65 17.56 -12.85
N SER A 170 3.01 17.99 -13.95
CA SER A 170 3.61 18.86 -14.97
C SER A 170 4.20 20.15 -14.40
N ASN A 171 3.48 20.77 -13.46
CA ASN A 171 3.85 22.05 -12.84
C ASN A 171 4.85 21.93 -11.68
N SER A 172 5.03 20.73 -11.12
CA SER A 172 5.94 20.52 -10.00
C SER A 172 7.40 20.49 -10.44
N PRO A 173 8.34 21.15 -9.72
CA PRO A 173 9.78 21.07 -9.98
C PRO A 173 10.39 19.71 -9.58
N THR A 174 9.66 18.90 -8.82
CA THR A 174 10.07 17.57 -8.34
C THR A 174 8.98 16.53 -8.65
N PRO A 175 9.33 15.24 -8.83
CA PRO A 175 8.33 14.18 -8.96
C PRO A 175 7.49 13.98 -7.69
N PHE A 176 7.98 14.44 -6.53
CA PHE A 176 7.37 14.14 -5.23
C PHE A 176 6.47 15.28 -4.76
N LEU A 177 5.20 15.23 -5.15
CA LEU A 177 4.19 16.20 -4.70
C LEU A 177 3.84 16.03 -3.22
N ALA A 178 3.34 17.10 -2.60
CA ALA A 178 2.90 17.08 -1.23
C ALA A 178 1.63 16.23 -1.06
N SER A 179 1.69 15.27 -0.14
CA SER A 179 0.51 14.50 0.31
C SER A 179 -0.19 15.22 1.45
N TYR A 180 0.58 15.91 2.29
CA TYR A 180 0.11 16.70 3.43
C TYR A 180 0.87 18.01 3.49
N THR A 181 0.42 18.95 4.32
CA THR A 181 1.08 20.24 4.53
C THR A 181 2.57 20.06 4.81
N HIS A 182 3.40 20.55 3.89
CA HIS A 182 4.87 20.48 3.88
C HIS A 182 5.49 19.08 3.87
N GLN A 183 4.73 18.04 3.52
CA GLN A 183 5.21 16.67 3.60
C GLN A 183 4.90 15.91 2.31
N SER A 184 5.91 15.25 1.77
CA SER A 184 5.83 14.44 0.55
C SER A 184 6.36 13.04 0.80
N TRP A 185 5.55 12.05 0.42
CA TRP A 185 5.91 10.64 0.38
C TRP A 185 5.85 10.17 -1.08
N PRO A 186 6.98 9.78 -1.68
CA PRO A 186 7.01 9.33 -3.07
C PRO A 186 6.00 8.22 -3.39
N VAL A 187 5.77 7.29 -2.45
CA VAL A 187 4.83 6.17 -2.61
C VAL A 187 3.39 6.63 -2.92
N ASP A 188 3.00 7.80 -2.46
CA ASP A 188 1.62 8.30 -2.60
C ASP A 188 1.30 8.74 -4.03
N ALA A 189 2.31 9.00 -4.85
CA ALA A 189 2.15 9.41 -6.25
C ALA A 189 1.82 8.21 -7.18
N LEU A 190 2.21 7.00 -6.80
CA LEU A 190 2.17 5.83 -7.69
C LEU A 190 0.73 5.45 -8.11
N PRO A 191 -0.30 5.45 -7.24
CA PRO A 191 -1.68 5.18 -7.67
C PRO A 191 -2.18 6.20 -8.70
N ALA A 192 -1.73 7.46 -8.62
CA ALA A 192 -2.05 8.47 -9.61
C ALA A 192 -1.42 8.13 -10.96
N LEU A 193 -0.14 7.76 -11.00
CA LEU A 193 0.54 7.38 -12.25
C LEU A 193 -0.12 6.16 -12.90
N VAL A 194 -0.52 5.17 -12.11
CA VAL A 194 -1.29 4.03 -12.61
C VAL A 194 -2.64 4.47 -13.15
N SER A 195 -3.29 5.45 -12.51
CA SER A 195 -4.51 6.07 -13.06
C SER A 195 -4.28 6.78 -14.39
N LEU A 196 -3.13 7.46 -14.57
CA LEU A 196 -2.74 8.08 -15.84
C LEU A 196 -2.58 7.01 -16.93
N ARG A 197 -1.88 5.90 -16.65
CA ARG A 197 -1.75 4.75 -17.57
C ARG A 197 -3.11 4.11 -17.88
N GLY A 198 -3.96 3.98 -16.85
CA GLY A 198 -5.30 3.44 -16.97
C GLY A 198 -6.20 4.26 -17.89
N TYR A 199 -5.98 5.57 -18.01
CA TYR A 199 -6.67 6.41 -18.99
C TYR A 199 -6.40 5.93 -20.42
N THR A 200 -5.14 5.68 -20.75
CA THR A 200 -4.74 5.12 -22.06
C THR A 200 -5.35 3.76 -22.28
N HIS A 201 -5.33 2.89 -21.27
CA HIS A 201 -5.96 1.58 -21.37
C HIS A 201 -7.47 1.67 -21.68
N LEU A 202 -8.19 2.58 -21.02
CA LEU A 202 -9.65 2.72 -21.17
C LEU A 202 -10.09 3.45 -22.45
N SER A 203 -9.25 4.33 -23.01
CA SER A 203 -9.62 5.21 -24.14
C SER A 203 -8.79 5.03 -25.41
N GLY A 204 -7.65 4.36 -25.33
CA GLY A 204 -6.63 4.31 -26.39
C GLY A 204 -5.79 5.58 -26.52
N ASP A 205 -5.97 6.59 -25.66
CA ASP A 205 -5.29 7.88 -25.72
C ASP A 205 -4.10 7.95 -24.76
N ASP A 206 -2.89 8.11 -25.31
CA ASP A 206 -1.62 8.08 -24.60
C ASP A 206 -1.11 9.46 -24.15
N ARG A 207 -1.95 10.51 -24.17
CA ARG A 207 -1.56 11.90 -23.84
C ARG A 207 -0.87 12.11 -22.50
N PHE A 208 -0.97 11.17 -21.56
CA PHE A 208 -0.39 11.26 -20.24
C PHE A 208 0.91 10.46 -20.07
N GLU A 209 1.33 9.71 -21.09
CA GLU A 209 2.50 8.83 -21.02
C GLU A 209 3.78 9.60 -20.70
N ALA A 210 4.00 10.73 -21.38
CA ALA A 210 5.18 11.58 -21.15
C ALA A 210 5.29 12.08 -19.69
N VAL A 211 4.16 12.20 -18.97
CA VAL A 211 4.17 12.57 -17.54
C VAL A 211 4.66 11.41 -16.68
N ILE A 212 4.25 10.17 -17.00
CA ILE A 212 4.68 8.95 -16.32
C ILE A 212 6.18 8.73 -16.53
N GLU A 213 6.64 8.77 -17.77
CA GLU A 213 8.06 8.60 -18.13
C GLU A 213 8.95 9.63 -17.43
N ARG A 214 8.53 10.91 -17.45
CA ARG A 214 9.25 11.98 -16.76
C ARG A 214 9.31 11.75 -15.25
N TRP A 215 8.21 11.32 -14.63
CA TRP A 215 8.18 11.03 -13.20
C TRP A 215 9.14 9.88 -12.84
N LEU A 216 9.12 8.79 -13.62
CA LEU A 216 10.01 7.65 -13.43
C LEU A 216 11.48 8.09 -13.58
N ALA A 217 11.83 8.76 -14.68
CA ALA A 217 13.18 9.25 -14.92
C ALA A 217 13.70 10.17 -13.81
N GLN A 218 12.87 11.10 -13.33
CA GLN A 218 13.24 11.99 -12.21
C GLN A 218 13.36 11.24 -10.88
N SER A 219 12.53 10.24 -10.63
CA SER A 219 12.61 9.45 -9.40
C SER A 219 13.89 8.61 -9.34
N LEU A 220 14.38 8.12 -10.47
CA LEU A 220 15.61 7.33 -10.56
C LEU A 220 16.89 8.12 -10.27
N VAL A 221 16.87 9.44 -10.44
CA VAL A 221 18.01 10.30 -10.06
C VAL A 221 17.93 10.78 -8.61
N LEU A 222 16.83 10.49 -7.90
CA LEU A 222 16.57 10.89 -6.51
C LEU A 222 16.45 9.68 -5.55
N LEU A 223 17.06 8.54 -5.92
CA LEU A 223 17.04 7.34 -5.10
C LEU A 223 17.83 7.55 -3.79
N ASP A 224 17.45 6.79 -2.76
CA ASP A 224 18.23 6.67 -1.54
C ASP A 224 19.62 6.11 -1.88
N PRO A 225 20.71 6.86 -1.65
CA PRO A 225 22.05 6.45 -2.04
C PRO A 225 22.53 5.18 -1.32
N GLU A 226 21.94 4.83 -0.17
CA GLU A 226 22.32 3.63 0.58
C GLU A 226 21.70 2.36 -0.03
N THR A 227 20.44 2.44 -0.46
CA THR A 227 19.66 1.27 -0.89
C THR A 227 19.42 1.22 -2.39
N SER A 228 19.67 2.32 -3.09
CA SER A 228 19.33 2.52 -4.50
C SER A 228 17.84 2.24 -4.80
N LEU A 229 16.97 2.60 -3.84
CA LEU A 229 15.52 2.48 -3.87
C LEU A 229 14.89 3.86 -3.67
N ILE A 230 13.63 4.03 -4.07
CA ILE A 230 12.89 5.29 -3.91
C ILE A 230 12.78 5.63 -2.41
N PRO A 231 13.09 6.85 -1.96
CA PRO A 231 13.07 7.22 -0.54
C PRO A 231 11.65 7.15 0.08
N HIS A 232 11.59 7.05 1.40
CA HIS A 232 10.31 7.06 2.11
C HIS A 232 9.70 8.47 2.18
N ARG A 233 10.51 9.49 2.46
CA ARG A 233 10.04 10.88 2.59
C ARG A 233 11.04 11.86 1.96
N THR A 234 10.51 12.88 1.30
CA THR A 234 11.29 13.88 0.56
C THR A 234 10.80 15.30 0.86
N ASP A 235 11.65 16.29 0.61
CA ASP A 235 11.24 17.69 0.63
C ASP A 235 10.44 17.97 -0.66
N TYR A 236 9.19 18.39 -0.50
CA TYR A 236 8.25 18.62 -1.60
C TYR A 236 8.65 19.77 -2.54
N ARG A 237 9.64 20.60 -2.19
CA ARG A 237 10.07 21.75 -2.99
C ARG A 237 11.18 21.41 -3.97
N ASN A 238 12.05 20.47 -3.61
CA ASN A 238 13.25 20.16 -4.38
C ASN A 238 13.51 18.66 -4.56
N GLY A 239 12.68 17.80 -3.97
CA GLY A 239 12.80 16.34 -4.04
C GLY A 239 13.93 15.74 -3.20
N ALA A 240 14.63 16.54 -2.39
CA ALA A 240 15.73 16.06 -1.57
C ALA A 240 15.23 15.00 -0.57
N MET A 241 15.97 13.89 -0.46
CA MET A 241 15.67 12.84 0.50
C MET A 241 15.74 13.37 1.94
N LEU A 242 14.62 13.27 2.67
CA LEU A 242 14.55 13.56 4.10
C LEU A 242 14.64 12.28 4.93
N GLU A 243 14.06 11.19 4.41
CA GLU A 243 14.17 9.85 4.98
C GLU A 243 14.39 8.85 3.87
N GLY A 244 15.41 8.01 4.01
CA GLY A 244 15.70 6.96 3.03
C GLY A 244 14.63 5.87 2.97
N ALA A 245 14.86 4.86 2.15
CA ALA A 245 13.86 3.86 1.85
C ALA A 245 13.41 3.09 3.12
N ARG A 246 12.12 2.78 3.18
CA ARG A 246 11.48 1.94 4.21
C ARG A 246 10.68 0.83 3.56
N ALA A 247 10.67 -0.36 4.16
CA ALA A 247 10.07 -1.52 3.52
C ALA A 247 8.56 -1.40 3.32
N THR A 248 7.84 -0.78 4.26
CA THR A 248 6.40 -0.49 4.12
C THR A 248 6.10 0.27 2.83
N SER A 249 6.79 1.38 2.58
CA SER A 249 6.65 2.13 1.31
C SER A 249 7.12 1.35 0.11
N GLN A 250 8.25 0.63 0.20
CA GLN A 250 8.75 -0.16 -0.93
C GLN A 250 7.75 -1.23 -1.36
N THR A 251 7.05 -1.86 -0.41
CA THR A 251 6.06 -2.90 -0.74
C THR A 251 4.94 -2.35 -1.63
N LEU A 252 4.46 -1.14 -1.35
CA LEU A 252 3.46 -0.46 -2.19
C LEU A 252 4.07 0.03 -3.51
N ILE A 253 5.25 0.64 -3.46
CA ILE A 253 5.96 1.11 -4.67
C ILE A 253 6.15 -0.04 -5.66
N LEU A 254 6.64 -1.19 -5.20
CA LEU A 254 6.87 -2.37 -6.03
C LEU A 254 5.57 -2.90 -6.65
N ARG A 255 4.47 -2.89 -5.88
CA ARG A 255 3.16 -3.31 -6.38
C ARG A 255 2.72 -2.44 -7.56
N PHE A 256 2.91 -1.13 -7.49
CA PHE A 256 2.49 -0.21 -8.56
C PHE A 256 3.52 -0.10 -9.69
N LEU A 257 4.83 -0.18 -9.40
CA LEU A 257 5.87 -0.17 -10.43
C LEU A 257 5.67 -1.32 -11.41
N ALA A 258 5.22 -2.49 -10.96
CA ALA A 258 4.93 -3.62 -11.85
C ALA A 258 3.87 -3.29 -12.92
N GLU A 259 2.98 -2.33 -12.67
CA GLU A 259 1.99 -1.86 -13.65
C GLU A 259 2.52 -0.73 -14.55
N LEU A 260 3.56 -0.01 -14.11
CA LEU A 260 4.10 1.16 -14.82
C LEU A 260 5.32 0.81 -15.69
N ASP A 261 6.21 0.00 -15.15
CA ASP A 261 7.48 -0.46 -15.73
C ASP A 261 7.91 -1.78 -15.06
N PRO A 262 7.54 -2.94 -15.65
CA PRO A 262 7.84 -4.25 -15.07
C PRO A 262 9.34 -4.55 -14.92
N GLU A 263 10.18 -4.05 -15.82
CA GLU A 263 11.64 -4.26 -15.76
C GLU A 263 12.23 -3.49 -14.58
N LEU A 264 11.80 -2.24 -14.41
CA LEU A 264 12.20 -1.42 -13.27
C LEU A 264 11.70 -2.02 -11.95
N ALA A 265 10.47 -2.53 -11.93
CA ALA A 265 9.89 -3.18 -10.77
C ALA A 265 10.70 -4.41 -10.35
N GLN A 266 11.10 -5.25 -11.30
CA GLN A 266 11.95 -6.41 -11.05
C GLN A 266 13.30 -6.01 -10.46
N SER A 267 13.97 -5.01 -11.05
CA SER A 267 15.23 -4.48 -10.54
C SER A 267 15.11 -3.93 -9.11
N HIS A 268 14.03 -3.18 -8.82
CA HIS A 268 13.74 -2.69 -7.47
C HIS A 268 13.42 -3.83 -6.50
N TYR A 269 12.71 -4.86 -6.95
CA TYR A 269 12.33 -5.98 -6.12
C TYR A 269 13.56 -6.77 -5.64
N GLU A 270 14.53 -6.98 -6.51
CA GLU A 270 15.78 -7.65 -6.17
C GLU A 270 16.55 -6.90 -5.07
N LYS A 271 16.70 -5.57 -5.23
CA LYS A 271 17.31 -4.71 -4.21
C LYS A 271 16.53 -4.73 -2.89
N PHE A 272 15.20 -4.65 -2.96
CA PHE A 272 14.33 -4.74 -1.80
C PHE A 272 14.50 -6.06 -1.06
N ARG A 273 14.52 -7.20 -1.77
CA ARG A 273 14.74 -8.51 -1.16
C ARG A 273 16.09 -8.60 -0.48
N GLN A 274 17.16 -8.14 -1.15
CA GLN A 274 18.51 -8.15 -0.59
C GLN A 274 18.61 -7.27 0.68
N THR A 275 17.89 -6.16 0.71
CA THR A 275 17.99 -5.17 1.79
C THR A 275 17.10 -5.49 2.99
N TYR A 276 15.84 -5.88 2.76
CA TYR A 276 14.82 -5.93 3.82
C TYR A 276 14.33 -7.33 4.15
N VAL A 277 14.40 -8.29 3.21
CA VAL A 277 13.89 -9.64 3.45
C VAL A 277 14.92 -10.43 4.25
N VAL A 278 14.50 -10.89 5.43
CA VAL A 278 15.32 -11.67 6.34
C VAL A 278 14.63 -12.98 6.67
N THR A 279 15.41 -13.97 7.09
CA THR A 279 14.90 -15.18 7.73
C THR A 279 15.45 -15.25 9.13
N ARG A 280 14.57 -15.30 10.14
CA ARG A 280 14.96 -15.40 11.55
C ARG A 280 14.33 -16.65 12.15
N LEU A 281 15.16 -17.58 12.60
CA LEU A 281 14.71 -18.88 13.14
C LEU A 281 13.81 -19.66 12.16
N GLY A 282 14.09 -19.56 10.86
CA GLY A 282 13.28 -20.15 9.79
C GLY A 282 12.04 -19.34 9.41
N LEU A 283 11.65 -18.29 10.14
CA LEU A 283 10.50 -17.48 9.76
C LEU A 283 10.92 -16.37 8.79
N PRO A 284 10.27 -16.24 7.62
CA PRO A 284 10.47 -15.09 6.74
C PRO A 284 9.94 -13.83 7.42
N GLY A 285 10.67 -12.72 7.25
CA GLY A 285 10.28 -11.42 7.75
C GLY A 285 10.82 -10.31 6.86
N VAL A 286 10.23 -9.13 7.00
CA VAL A 286 10.66 -7.92 6.31
C VAL A 286 11.04 -6.90 7.37
N LEU A 287 12.29 -6.44 7.35
CA LEU A 287 12.74 -5.34 8.21
C LEU A 287 12.09 -4.04 7.74
N GLU A 288 11.67 -3.17 8.66
CA GLU A 288 11.17 -1.85 8.24
C GLU A 288 12.30 -0.92 7.75
N PHE A 289 13.48 -1.05 8.36
CA PHE A 289 14.67 -0.25 8.07
C PHE A 289 15.81 -1.14 7.54
N PRO A 290 16.73 -0.60 6.71
CA PRO A 290 17.89 -1.36 6.27
C PRO A 290 18.76 -1.78 7.47
N PRO A 291 19.41 -2.96 7.42
CA PRO A 291 20.11 -3.56 8.57
C PRO A 291 21.28 -2.70 9.10
N HIS A 292 21.84 -1.82 8.27
CA HIS A 292 22.92 -0.91 8.64
C HIS A 292 22.45 0.40 9.30
N ARG A 293 21.12 0.63 9.41
CA ARG A 293 20.52 1.70 10.22
C ARG A 293 19.84 1.12 11.47
N PRO A 294 20.60 0.69 12.51
CA PRO A 294 20.00 0.34 13.78
C PRO A 294 19.48 1.61 14.46
N ASN A 295 18.16 1.79 14.49
CA ASN A 295 17.41 2.73 15.34
C ASN A 295 17.98 4.16 15.45
N ALA A 296 17.67 5.03 14.49
CA ALA A 296 17.53 6.47 14.76
C ALA A 296 16.22 6.80 15.50
N ILE A 297 15.51 5.80 16.03
CA ILE A 297 14.38 5.99 16.93
C ILE A 297 14.93 5.99 18.36
N LYS A 298 15.39 7.16 18.83
CA LYS A 298 15.14 7.50 20.22
C LYS A 298 13.62 7.58 20.34
N LEU A 299 13.03 6.69 21.14
CA LEU A 299 11.65 6.72 21.61
C LEU A 299 11.39 7.97 22.47
N SER A 300 11.58 9.15 21.89
CA SER A 300 11.19 10.43 22.47
C SER A 300 10.57 11.26 21.36
N ARG A 301 9.26 11.50 21.48
CA ARG A 301 8.40 12.31 20.60
C ARG A 301 7.69 11.55 19.48
N LEU A 302 6.83 10.62 19.87
CA LEU A 302 5.56 10.41 19.18
C LEU A 302 4.47 10.58 20.23
N ILE A 303 4.02 11.82 20.36
CA ILE A 303 2.73 12.36 20.83
C ILE A 303 2.96 13.88 20.83
N PRO A 304 2.25 14.68 20.01
CA PRO A 304 2.05 16.09 20.33
C PRO A 304 1.24 16.22 21.63
#